data_AF-A0A6N3T1R7-F1
#
_entry.id   AF-A0A6N3T1R7-F1
#
_cell.length_a   1.000
_cell.length_b   1.000
_cell.length_c   1.000
_cell.angle_alpha   90.00
_cell.angle_beta   90.00
_cell.angle_gamma   90.00
#
_symmetry.space_group_name_H-M   'P 1'
#
loop_
_entity.id
_entity.type
_entity.pdbx_description
1 polymer ?
#
loop_
_entity_poly.entity_id
_entity_poly.type
_entity_poly.pdbx_seq_one_letter_code
_entity_poly.pdbx_strand_id
1 'polypeptide(L)'
;MIKKVSTKASAKASPKATGKGAAKTTAKGQSKKVAAPKQTPIKQEGVQADLLNEPADMTVLNRLYDVVLSRKGTDPSVSHSARLLSRGTYKIAQKFGEEAVECLIEAVAGRKDLLVGESADVLYHLIVLWVDAGITPDDVWAELRRREGTSGIAEKASRPKETFAKKDK
;
A
#
# COMPACT_ATOMS: atom_id res chain seq x y z
N MET A 1 -24.49 10.65 -47.42
CA MET A 1 -25.14 9.33 -47.46
C MET A 1 -25.04 8.70 -46.07
N ILE A 2 -26.19 8.55 -45.41
CA ILE A 2 -26.37 8.08 -44.04
C ILE A 2 -26.63 6.57 -44.10
N LYS A 3 -25.93 5.76 -43.32
CA LYS A 3 -26.49 4.49 -42.80
C LYS A 3 -26.07 4.27 -41.35
N LYS A 4 -27.01 4.58 -40.45
CA LYS A 4 -27.12 4.00 -39.11
C LYS A 4 -27.33 2.50 -39.24
N VAL A 5 -26.67 1.71 -38.39
CA VAL A 5 -27.15 0.37 -38.05
C VAL A 5 -27.33 0.33 -36.53
N SER A 6 -28.59 0.25 -36.15
CA SER A 6 -29.09 -0.08 -34.82
C SER A 6 -29.64 -1.50 -34.93
N THR A 7 -29.30 -2.40 -34.01
CA THR A 7 -30.26 -3.40 -33.52
C THR A 7 -29.94 -3.78 -32.08
N LYS A 8 -31.03 -3.84 -31.31
CA LYS A 8 -31.20 -4.10 -29.89
C LYS A 8 -32.00 -5.40 -29.79
N ALA A 9 -31.63 -6.33 -28.90
CA ALA A 9 -32.45 -7.45 -28.43
C ALA A 9 -31.64 -8.22 -27.37
N SER A 10 -32.18 -8.81 -26.30
CA SER A 10 -33.50 -8.77 -25.69
C SER A 10 -33.35 -9.40 -24.29
N ALA A 11 -34.16 -8.93 -23.33
CA ALA A 11 -34.31 -9.55 -22.02
C ALA A 11 -35.13 -10.85 -22.12
N LYS A 12 -34.90 -11.80 -21.20
CA LYS A 12 -35.92 -12.79 -20.83
C LYS A 12 -35.84 -13.14 -19.35
N ALA A 13 -37.01 -13.10 -18.73
CA ALA A 13 -37.28 -13.26 -17.31
C ALA A 13 -37.35 -14.73 -16.84
N SER A 14 -37.41 -14.87 -15.52
CA SER A 14 -37.46 -16.05 -14.63
C SER A 14 -38.49 -17.15 -14.95
N PRO A 15 -38.48 -18.24 -14.16
CA PRO A 15 -39.56 -18.37 -13.18
C PRO A 15 -39.13 -18.85 -11.78
N LYS A 16 -40.10 -18.72 -10.88
CA LYS A 16 -40.12 -18.86 -9.41
C LYS A 16 -40.86 -20.16 -9.05
N ALA A 17 -40.41 -20.90 -8.04
CA ALA A 17 -41.20 -21.90 -7.29
C ALA A 17 -40.53 -22.09 -5.90
N THR A 18 -41.08 -21.59 -4.78
CA THR A 18 -42.10 -22.17 -3.89
C THR A 18 -41.76 -23.56 -3.33
N GLY A 19 -41.36 -23.60 -2.05
CA GLY A 19 -41.38 -24.78 -1.20
C GLY A 19 -41.57 -24.36 0.27
N LYS A 20 -42.79 -24.54 0.78
CA LYS A 20 -43.15 -24.46 2.21
C LYS A 20 -42.63 -25.71 2.92
N GLY A 21 -42.06 -25.55 4.12
CA GLY A 21 -41.77 -26.65 5.03
C GLY A 21 -41.46 -26.11 6.42
N ALA A 22 -42.45 -26.12 7.30
CA ALA A 22 -42.33 -25.72 8.69
C ALA A 22 -41.67 -26.84 9.52
N ALA A 23 -40.68 -26.49 10.34
CA ALA A 23 -40.35 -27.25 11.55
C ALA A 23 -39.76 -26.28 12.59
N LYS A 24 -40.58 -26.03 13.61
CA LYS A 24 -40.30 -25.21 14.78
C LYS A 24 -39.58 -26.11 15.79
N THR A 25 -38.28 -25.90 16.01
CA THR A 25 -37.55 -26.47 17.15
C THR A 25 -36.79 -25.36 17.86
N THR A 26 -37.36 -24.93 18.99
CA THR A 26 -36.76 -24.00 19.95
C THR A 26 -35.68 -24.71 20.75
N ALA A 27 -34.42 -24.42 20.47
CA ALA A 27 -33.31 -24.71 21.37
C ALA A 27 -32.77 -23.40 21.95
N LYS A 28 -33.06 -23.17 23.23
CA LYS A 28 -32.47 -22.10 24.07
C LYS A 28 -30.98 -22.41 24.28
N GLY A 29 -30.13 -21.93 23.38
CA GLY A 29 -28.67 -21.87 23.57
C GLY A 29 -28.30 -20.51 24.16
N GLN A 30 -27.76 -20.52 25.38
CA GLN A 30 -27.31 -19.33 26.10
C GLN A 30 -26.11 -18.70 25.38
N SER A 31 -26.32 -17.57 24.71
CA SER A 31 -25.24 -16.70 24.22
C SER A 31 -24.53 -16.06 25.41
N LYS A 32 -23.41 -16.65 25.86
CA LYS A 32 -22.47 -15.96 26.75
C LYS A 32 -21.90 -14.76 26.00
N LYS A 33 -22.31 -13.56 26.42
CA LYS A 33 -21.80 -12.27 25.99
C LYS A 33 -20.33 -12.17 26.42
N VAL A 34 -19.40 -12.55 25.54
CA VAL A 34 -17.97 -12.30 25.76
C VAL A 34 -17.76 -10.79 25.60
N ALA A 35 -17.42 -10.13 26.70
CA ALA A 35 -17.13 -8.70 26.70
C ALA A 35 -15.93 -8.42 25.80
N ALA A 36 -16.08 -7.49 24.86
CA ALA A 36 -14.97 -6.93 24.11
C ALA A 36 -13.94 -6.35 25.09
N PRO A 37 -12.63 -6.58 24.87
CA PRO A 37 -11.61 -6.00 25.73
C PRO A 37 -11.73 -4.48 25.65
N LYS A 38 -11.89 -3.85 26.81
CA LYS A 38 -11.88 -2.39 26.94
C LYS A 38 -10.51 -1.90 26.46
N GLN A 39 -10.49 -1.29 25.28
CA GLN A 39 -9.33 -0.53 24.83
C GLN A 39 -9.12 0.59 25.84
N THR A 40 -7.99 0.53 26.55
CA THR A 40 -7.55 1.63 27.39
C THR A 40 -7.03 2.69 26.44
N PRO A 41 -7.45 3.96 26.55
CA PRO A 41 -6.96 5.01 25.66
C PRO A 41 -5.45 5.19 25.92
N ILE A 42 -4.65 4.80 24.93
CA ILE A 42 -3.21 5.11 24.94
C ILE A 42 -3.14 6.63 24.79
N LYS A 43 -2.60 7.32 25.80
CA LYS A 43 -2.33 8.77 25.74
C LYS A 43 -1.39 9.03 24.55
N GLN A 44 -1.94 9.56 23.46
CA GLN A 44 -1.18 9.88 22.23
C GLN A 44 -0.38 11.19 22.36
N GLU A 45 -0.48 11.89 23.48
CA GLU A 45 -0.02 13.29 23.62
C GLU A 45 1.49 13.45 23.87
N GLY A 46 2.24 12.38 24.16
CA GLY A 46 3.65 12.48 24.57
C GLY A 46 4.71 12.13 23.51
N VAL A 47 4.40 11.25 22.55
CA VAL A 47 5.40 10.71 21.62
C VAL A 47 5.69 11.67 20.45
N GLN A 48 4.72 12.52 20.12
CA GLN A 48 4.79 13.37 18.92
C GLN A 48 5.66 14.61 19.09
N ALA A 49 5.79 15.13 20.32
CA ALA A 49 6.58 16.33 20.63
C ALA A 49 8.10 16.07 20.57
N ASP A 50 8.54 14.86 20.92
CA ASP A 50 9.96 14.50 20.96
C ASP A 50 10.53 14.28 19.54
N LEU A 51 9.72 13.70 18.64
CA LEU A 51 10.10 13.46 17.24
C LEU A 51 10.41 14.74 16.44
N LEU A 52 9.89 15.90 16.86
CA LEU A 52 10.14 17.20 16.24
C LEU A 52 11.43 17.86 16.74
N ASN A 53 12.02 17.37 17.83
CA ASN A 53 13.29 17.84 18.38
C ASN A 53 14.49 16.98 17.94
N GLU A 54 14.25 15.87 17.26
CA GLU A 54 15.29 14.99 16.73
C GLU A 54 15.91 15.55 15.44
N PRO A 55 17.20 15.27 15.17
CA PRO A 55 17.88 15.74 13.97
C PRO A 55 17.22 15.24 12.68
N ALA A 56 17.20 16.12 11.67
CA ALA A 56 16.73 15.84 10.31
C ALA A 56 17.81 15.10 9.48
N ASP A 57 18.24 13.94 9.98
CA ASP A 57 19.20 13.06 9.31
C ASP A 57 18.53 11.76 8.83
N MET A 58 19.32 10.81 8.34
CA MET A 58 18.83 9.56 7.76
C MET A 58 18.03 8.70 8.75
N THR A 59 18.18 8.89 10.06
CA THR A 59 17.40 8.18 11.09
C THR A 59 15.90 8.49 11.02
N VAL A 60 15.50 9.59 10.36
CA VAL A 60 14.10 9.93 10.11
C VAL A 60 13.35 8.81 9.36
N LEU A 61 14.02 8.07 8.48
CA LEU A 61 13.39 7.00 7.71
C LEU A 61 13.04 5.79 8.59
N ASN A 62 13.89 5.48 9.58
CA ASN A 62 13.62 4.43 10.55
C ASN A 62 12.46 4.84 11.48
N ARG A 63 12.48 6.08 12.00
CA ARG A 63 11.36 6.59 12.81
C ARG A 63 10.04 6.60 12.04
N LEU A 64 10.09 7.00 10.76
CA LEU A 64 8.92 6.99 9.90
C LEU A 64 8.40 5.57 9.65
N TYR A 65 9.29 4.60 9.42
CA TYR A 65 8.93 3.19 9.31
C TYR A 65 8.22 2.69 10.57
N ASP A 66 8.78 2.96 11.76
CA ASP A 66 8.18 2.55 13.03
C ASP A 66 6.80 3.17 13.25
N VAL A 67 6.64 4.45 12.90
CA VAL A 67 5.34 5.13 12.95
C VAL A 67 4.36 4.44 12.00
N VAL A 68 4.72 4.22 10.73
CA VAL A 68 3.83 3.57 9.74
C VAL A 68 3.46 2.16 10.19
N LEU A 69 4.43 1.38 10.68
CA LEU A 69 4.22 0.04 11.20
C LEU A 69 3.25 0.06 12.40
N SER A 70 3.40 1.00 13.33
CA SER A 70 2.50 1.16 14.48
C SER A 70 1.05 1.46 14.08
N ARG A 71 0.82 1.97 12.86
CA ARG A 71 -0.52 2.25 12.33
C ARG A 71 -1.15 1.06 11.60
N LYS A 72 -0.40 -0.03 11.37
CA LYS A 72 -0.92 -1.24 10.73
C LYS A 72 -2.02 -1.86 11.61
N GLY A 73 -3.20 -2.04 11.05
CA GLY A 73 -4.37 -2.57 11.77
C GLY A 73 -5.06 -1.59 12.72
N THR A 74 -4.62 -0.33 12.79
CA THR A 74 -5.33 0.73 13.53
C THR A 74 -6.51 1.30 12.72
N ASP A 75 -7.32 2.18 13.32
CA ASP A 75 -8.51 2.73 12.67
C ASP A 75 -8.15 3.58 11.42
N PRO A 76 -8.60 3.18 10.21
CA PRO A 76 -8.30 3.87 8.95
C PRO A 76 -9.03 5.22 8.79
N SER A 77 -10.00 5.54 9.65
CA SER A 77 -10.67 6.84 9.63
C SER A 77 -9.78 7.95 10.19
N VAL A 78 -8.92 7.63 11.16
CA VAL A 78 -8.09 8.59 11.92
C VAL A 78 -6.62 8.65 11.48
N SER A 79 -6.15 7.72 10.64
CA SER A 79 -4.75 7.70 10.19
C SER A 79 -4.64 7.41 8.69
N HIS A 80 -3.88 8.26 7.99
CA HIS A 80 -3.59 8.09 6.56
C HIS A 80 -2.87 6.76 6.27
N SER A 81 -1.82 6.45 7.04
CA SER A 81 -1.10 5.18 6.93
C SER A 81 -2.02 3.97 7.17
N ALA A 82 -2.87 4.03 8.20
CA ALA A 82 -3.84 2.97 8.46
C ALA A 82 -4.82 2.78 7.29
N ARG A 83 -5.28 3.88 6.69
CA ARG A 83 -6.16 3.88 5.53
C ARG A 83 -5.52 3.29 4.28
N LEU A 84 -4.24 3.58 4.03
CA LEU A 84 -3.52 2.98 2.90
C LEU A 84 -3.33 1.48 3.12
N LEU A 85 -2.84 1.09 4.30
CA LEU A 85 -2.62 -0.30 4.67
C LEU A 85 -3.92 -1.12 4.62
N SER A 86 -5.04 -0.55 5.05
CA SER A 86 -6.35 -1.23 4.99
C SER A 86 -6.87 -1.45 3.56
N ARG A 87 -6.32 -0.73 2.57
CA ARG A 87 -6.69 -0.87 1.15
C ARG A 87 -5.80 -1.84 0.38
N GLY A 88 -4.75 -2.36 1.03
CA GLY A 88 -3.86 -3.39 0.51
C GLY A 88 -2.93 -2.95 -0.61
N THR A 89 -2.09 -3.90 -1.02
CA THR A 89 -0.94 -3.71 -1.92
C THR A 89 -1.26 -2.94 -3.19
N TYR A 90 -2.39 -3.23 -3.85
CA TYR A 90 -2.75 -2.55 -5.10
C TYR A 90 -2.84 -1.04 -4.92
N LYS A 91 -3.55 -0.56 -3.87
CA LYS A 91 -3.71 0.88 -3.68
C LYS A 91 -2.41 1.54 -3.24
N ILE A 92 -1.61 0.84 -2.44
CA ILE A 92 -0.31 1.32 -1.97
C ILE A 92 0.64 1.50 -3.15
N ALA A 93 0.76 0.48 -4.00
CA ALA A 93 1.58 0.54 -5.22
C ALA A 93 1.09 1.63 -6.19
N GLN A 94 -0.23 1.81 -6.31
CA GLN A 94 -0.78 2.92 -7.10
C GLN A 94 -0.30 4.28 -6.58
N LYS A 95 -0.41 4.55 -5.27
CA LYS A 95 0.04 5.83 -4.70
C LYS A 95 1.54 6.02 -4.86
N PHE A 96 2.34 5.00 -4.58
CA PHE A 96 3.78 5.06 -4.82
C PHE A 96 4.11 5.40 -6.28
N GLY A 97 3.39 4.82 -7.24
CA GLY A 97 3.55 5.16 -8.66
C GLY A 97 3.14 6.59 -9.01
N GLU A 98 2.07 7.12 -8.42
CA GLU A 98 1.64 8.51 -8.57
C GLU A 98 2.76 9.47 -8.11
N GLU A 99 3.23 9.34 -6.86
CA GLU A 99 4.28 10.23 -6.33
C GLU A 99 5.61 10.12 -7.09
N ALA A 100 5.95 8.91 -7.56
CA ALA A 100 7.15 8.72 -8.38
C ALA A 100 7.05 9.48 -9.71
N VAL A 101 5.87 9.51 -10.35
CA VAL A 101 5.66 10.27 -11.59
C VAL A 101 5.65 11.76 -11.32
N GLU A 102 5.04 12.22 -10.22
CA GLU A 102 5.04 13.63 -9.82
C GLU A 102 6.46 14.13 -9.55
N CYS A 103 7.26 13.36 -8.79
CA CYS A 103 8.69 13.61 -8.58
C CYS A 103 9.47 13.77 -9.89
N LEU A 104 9.22 12.90 -10.88
CA LEU A 104 9.85 12.99 -12.21
C LEU A 104 9.41 14.25 -12.97
N ILE A 105 8.13 14.63 -12.88
CA ILE A 105 7.60 15.84 -13.51
C ILE A 105 8.29 17.08 -12.94
N GLU A 106 8.43 17.16 -11.61
CA GLU A 106 9.10 18.30 -10.96
C GLU A 106 10.59 18.38 -11.30
N ALA A 107 11.27 17.23 -11.41
CA ALA A 107 12.65 17.15 -11.85
C ALA A 107 12.82 17.68 -13.28
N VAL A 108 11.98 17.23 -14.23
CA VAL A 108 12.01 17.66 -15.63
C VAL A 108 11.69 19.16 -15.75
N ALA A 109 10.79 19.66 -14.93
CA ALA A 109 10.43 21.07 -14.91
C ALA A 109 11.45 21.98 -14.20
N GLY A 110 12.47 21.41 -13.55
CA GLY A 110 13.50 22.18 -12.83
C GLY A 110 12.99 22.86 -11.55
N ARG A 111 11.87 22.41 -10.98
CA ARG A 111 11.24 23.03 -9.81
C ARG A 111 11.76 22.38 -8.53
N LYS A 112 12.93 22.85 -8.07
CA LYS A 112 13.68 22.24 -6.96
C LYS A 112 12.88 22.11 -5.66
N ASP A 113 12.15 23.14 -5.25
CA ASP A 113 11.41 23.12 -3.98
C ASP A 113 10.28 22.08 -4.01
N LEU A 114 9.59 21.96 -5.15
CA LEU A 114 8.56 20.94 -5.35
C LEU A 114 9.18 19.55 -5.45
N LEU A 115 10.31 19.41 -6.14
CA LEU A 115 11.06 18.15 -6.21
C LEU A 115 11.45 17.62 -4.83
N VAL A 116 11.81 18.50 -3.88
CA VAL A 116 12.08 18.09 -2.49
C VAL A 116 10.83 17.50 -1.83
N GLY A 117 9.67 18.14 -2.00
CA GLY A 117 8.39 17.65 -1.49
C GLY A 117 8.02 16.28 -2.09
N GLU A 118 8.03 16.16 -3.41
CA GLU A 118 7.71 14.90 -4.10
C GLU A 118 8.71 13.79 -3.78
N SER A 119 9.99 14.12 -3.56
CA SER A 119 10.99 13.14 -3.10
C SER A 119 10.66 12.61 -1.71
N ALA A 120 10.15 13.45 -0.82
CA ALA A 120 9.69 13.01 0.51
C ALA A 120 8.46 12.11 0.41
N ASP A 121 7.50 12.43 -0.47
CA ASP A 121 6.31 11.61 -0.70
C ASP A 121 6.64 10.25 -1.30
N VAL A 122 7.60 10.20 -2.24
CA VAL A 122 8.16 8.94 -2.76
C VAL A 122 8.73 8.08 -1.63
N LEU A 123 9.55 8.65 -0.74
CA LEU A 123 10.15 7.91 0.38
C LEU A 123 9.07 7.43 1.37
N TYR A 124 8.09 8.26 1.70
CA TYR A 124 6.97 7.90 2.56
C TYR A 124 6.16 6.72 1.96
N HIS A 125 5.76 6.82 0.70
CA HIS A 125 4.96 5.79 0.06
C HIS A 125 5.74 4.49 -0.18
N LEU A 126 7.05 4.57 -0.38
CA LEU A 126 7.93 3.40 -0.40
C LEU A 126 7.99 2.71 0.97
N ILE A 127 8.07 3.46 2.07
CA ILE A 127 8.01 2.91 3.43
C ILE A 127 6.67 2.22 3.71
N VAL A 128 5.55 2.82 3.28
CA VAL A 128 4.22 2.19 3.40
C VAL A 128 4.17 0.86 2.63
N LEU A 129 4.78 0.82 1.44
CA LEU A 129 4.90 -0.41 0.64
C LEU A 129 5.75 -1.46 1.36
N TRP A 130 6.86 -1.09 1.98
CA TRP A 130 7.68 -2.01 2.76
C TRP A 130 6.91 -2.60 3.96
N VAL A 131 6.17 -1.77 4.70
CA VAL A 131 5.35 -2.22 5.83
C VAL A 131 4.24 -3.19 5.38
N ASP A 132 3.62 -2.96 4.23
CA ASP A 132 2.65 -3.89 3.63
C ASP A 132 3.31 -5.22 3.25
N ALA A 133 4.47 -5.15 2.59
CA ALA A 133 5.23 -6.31 2.10
C ALA A 133 6.01 -7.07 3.20
N GLY A 134 6.11 -6.54 4.42
CA GLY A 134 6.90 -7.12 5.50
C GLY A 134 8.42 -6.95 5.32
N ILE A 135 8.83 -5.92 4.58
CA ILE A 135 10.24 -5.54 4.37
C ILE A 135 10.63 -4.52 5.44
N THR A 136 11.83 -4.63 5.99
CA THR A 136 12.39 -3.66 6.94
C THR A 136 13.37 -2.70 6.24
N PRO A 137 13.63 -1.51 6.79
CA PRO A 137 14.68 -0.63 6.29
C PRO A 137 16.04 -1.34 6.26
N ASP A 138 16.36 -2.17 7.26
CA ASP A 138 17.61 -2.92 7.34
C ASP A 138 17.83 -3.87 6.17
N ASP A 139 16.79 -4.51 5.66
CA ASP A 139 16.86 -5.34 4.45
C ASP A 139 17.33 -4.51 3.24
N VAL A 140 16.84 -3.28 3.13
CA VAL A 140 17.16 -2.35 2.05
C VAL A 140 18.56 -1.76 2.23
N TRP A 141 18.94 -1.38 3.45
CA TRP A 141 20.28 -0.90 3.76
C TRP A 141 21.33 -1.97 3.49
N ALA A 142 21.05 -3.23 3.84
CA ALA A 142 21.91 -4.36 3.53
C ALA A 142 22.10 -4.54 2.02
N GLU A 143 21.03 -4.41 1.23
CA GLU A 143 21.13 -4.49 -0.23
C GLU A 143 21.87 -3.29 -0.84
N LEU A 144 21.68 -2.08 -0.32
CA LEU A 144 22.44 -0.92 -0.75
C LEU A 144 23.93 -1.08 -0.44
N ARG A 145 24.29 -1.53 0.77
CA ARG A 145 25.68 -1.85 1.15
C ARG A 145 26.27 -2.93 0.25
N ARG A 146 25.51 -3.96 -0.13
CA ARG A 146 25.97 -5.00 -1.06
C ARG A 146 26.34 -4.43 -2.44
N ARG A 147 25.66 -3.36 -2.87
CA ARG A 147 25.92 -2.66 -4.14
C ARG A 147 27.02 -1.60 -4.02
N GLU A 148 27.26 -1.10 -2.82
CA GLU A 148 28.32 -0.14 -2.52
C GLU A 148 29.68 -0.70 -2.96
N GLY A 149 30.41 0.05 -3.78
CA GLY A 149 31.71 -0.39 -4.35
C GLY A 149 31.62 -1.22 -5.64
N THR A 150 30.44 -1.71 -6.04
CA THR A 150 30.24 -2.26 -7.39
C THR A 150 29.66 -1.16 -8.27
N SER A 151 30.43 -0.64 -9.24
CA SER A 151 29.87 0.37 -10.15
C SER A 151 28.61 -0.19 -10.83
N GLY A 152 27.56 0.61 -10.96
CA GLY A 152 26.32 0.16 -11.61
C GLY A 152 26.52 -0.31 -13.05
N ILE A 153 27.67 0.01 -13.67
CA ILE A 153 28.10 -0.50 -14.96
C ILE A 153 28.61 -1.94 -14.85
N ALA A 154 29.46 -2.23 -13.86
CA ALA A 154 29.99 -3.58 -13.61
C ALA A 154 28.88 -4.56 -13.18
N GLU A 155 27.94 -4.11 -12.34
CA GLU A 155 26.78 -4.91 -11.92
C GLU A 155 25.89 -5.26 -13.11
N LYS A 156 25.53 -4.27 -13.95
CA LYS A 156 24.75 -4.51 -15.18
C LYS A 156 25.46 -5.44 -16.16
N ALA A 157 26.79 -5.34 -16.29
CA ALA A 157 27.58 -6.21 -17.15
C ALA A 157 27.63 -7.66 -16.66
N SER A 158 27.49 -7.89 -15.34
CA SER A 158 27.53 -9.21 -14.71
C SER A 158 26.21 -9.97 -14.72
N ARG A 159 25.08 -9.31 -15.05
CA ARG A 159 23.76 -9.96 -15.09
C ARG A 159 23.70 -10.95 -16.26
N PRO A 160 23.15 -12.17 -16.08
CA PRO A 160 22.90 -13.08 -17.20
C PRO A 160 22.05 -12.36 -18.24
N LYS A 161 22.53 -12.30 -19.49
CA LYS A 161 21.70 -11.80 -20.59
C LYS A 161 20.55 -12.79 -20.74
N GLU A 162 19.31 -12.35 -20.48
CA GLU A 162 18.15 -13.15 -20.87
C GLU A 162 18.20 -13.33 -22.38
N THR A 163 18.62 -14.52 -22.82
CA THR A 163 18.47 -14.94 -24.20
C THR A 163 16.99 -15.26 -24.39
N PHE A 164 16.23 -14.31 -24.91
CA PHE A 164 14.96 -14.61 -25.56
C PHE A 164 15.27 -15.45 -26.80
N ALA A 165 15.44 -16.75 -26.60
CA ALA A 165 15.41 -17.70 -27.69
C ALA A 165 14.00 -17.62 -28.28
N LYS A 166 13.88 -16.99 -29.45
CA LYS A 166 12.70 -17.13 -30.30
C LYS A 166 12.48 -18.63 -30.48
N LYS A 167 11.46 -19.18 -29.81
CA LYS A 167 10.89 -20.47 -30.20
C LYS A 167 10.10 -20.18 -31.47
N ASP A 168 10.72 -20.42 -32.61
CA ASP A 168 10.02 -20.53 -33.87
C ASP A 168 9.02 -21.70 -33.76
N LYS A 169 7.73 -21.40 -33.82
CA LYS A 169 6.64 -22.32 -34.15
C LYS A 169 5.56 -21.56 -34.88
#